data_AF-A0A7V8YQ41-F1
#
_entry.id   AF-A0A7V8YQ41-F1
#
_cell.length_a   1.000
_cell.length_b   1.000
_cell.length_c   1.000
_cell.angle_alpha   90.00
_cell.angle_beta   90.00
_cell.angle_gamma   90.00
#
_symmetry.space_group_name_H-M   'P 1'
#
loop_
_entity.id
_entity.type
_entity.pdbx_description
1 polymer ?
#
loop_
_entity_poly.entity_id
_entity_poly.type
_entity_poly.pdbx_seq_one_letter_code
_entity_poly.pdbx_strand_id
1 'polypeptide(L)'
;CVGGAQWCVDAAAEHARERRQFGRPIGQFQGVKHRCADMVSRTELARAAAWDAARADGDGDVGSLTAAAAAALALDTFFECAKDCVQVHGGIGFTWEHDTHLYLRRAITLRQLLGPTQEWRARAADLAAGGARRRLGVDLADESEQLRREVRAFVTEVAGLDKVEQRARLAGAGYLAPQWPAPWGRDAGAIEQLVIDDEFRRAKVRPPTLSVGAWACPPLMVYGTEEQQQRWIPPTLRGEIEWC
;
A
#
# COMPACT_ATOMS: atom_id res chain seq x y z
N CYS A 1 -1.00 20.67 1.86
CA CYS A 1 0.20 19.99 2.41
C CYS A 1 0.77 18.95 1.44
N VAL A 2 0.00 17.94 1.02
CA VAL A 2 0.50 16.87 0.11
C VAL A 2 1.13 17.41 -1.17
N GLY A 3 0.50 18.38 -1.85
CA GLY A 3 1.09 18.99 -3.05
C GLY A 3 2.43 19.70 -2.79
N GLY A 4 2.57 20.37 -1.64
CA GLY A 4 3.84 20.98 -1.24
C GLY A 4 4.92 19.95 -0.90
N ALA A 5 4.53 18.83 -0.28
CA ALA A 5 5.43 17.71 -0.03
C ALA A 5 5.90 17.05 -1.32
N GLN A 6 4.99 16.88 -2.29
CA GLN A 6 5.31 16.35 -3.62
C GLN A 6 6.31 17.25 -4.35
N TRP A 7 6.09 18.57 -4.36
CA TRP A 7 7.04 19.49 -4.95
C TRP A 7 8.44 19.36 -4.30
N CYS A 8 8.50 19.22 -2.97
CA CYS A 8 9.76 19.03 -2.25
C CYS A 8 10.47 17.73 -2.67
N VAL A 9 9.72 16.64 -2.86
CA VAL A 9 10.22 15.36 -3.40
C VAL A 9 10.83 15.56 -4.77
N ASP A 10 10.08 16.18 -5.68
CA ASP A 10 10.47 16.34 -7.08
C ASP A 10 11.73 17.21 -7.19
N ALA A 11 11.75 18.37 -6.53
CA ALA A 11 12.89 19.28 -6.50
C ALA A 11 14.14 18.62 -5.88
N ALA A 12 13.99 17.87 -4.79
CA ALA A 12 15.12 17.17 -4.17
C ALA A 12 15.68 16.07 -5.08
N ALA A 13 14.81 15.28 -5.72
CA ALA A 13 15.22 14.23 -6.65
C ALA A 13 15.91 14.79 -7.90
N GLU A 14 15.40 15.90 -8.45
CA GLU A 14 16.00 16.60 -9.58
C GLU A 14 17.40 17.12 -9.22
N HIS A 15 17.52 17.89 -8.14
CA HIS A 15 18.81 18.38 -7.66
C HIS A 15 19.81 17.25 -7.40
N ALA A 16 19.35 16.14 -6.82
CA ALA A 16 20.20 14.99 -6.54
C ALA A 16 20.75 14.30 -7.80
N ARG A 17 20.03 14.36 -8.92
CA ARG A 17 20.48 13.80 -10.21
C ARG A 17 21.53 14.69 -10.89
N GLU A 18 21.42 16.00 -10.74
CA GLU A 18 22.27 16.97 -11.45
C GLU A 18 23.53 17.31 -10.66
N ARG A 19 23.41 17.53 -9.35
CA ARG A 19 24.50 18.00 -8.51
C ARG A 19 25.58 16.92 -8.40
N ARG A 20 26.82 17.24 -8.77
CA ARG A 20 27.97 16.32 -8.70
C ARG A 20 28.94 16.63 -7.56
N GLN A 21 29.22 15.66 -6.70
CA GLN A 21 30.26 15.72 -5.67
C GLN A 21 31.01 14.40 -5.61
N PHE A 22 32.30 14.46 -5.24
CA PHE A 22 33.19 13.29 -5.24
C PHE A 22 33.12 12.49 -6.55
N GLY A 23 33.14 13.21 -7.68
CA GLY A 23 33.17 12.61 -9.03
C GLY A 23 31.84 12.05 -9.57
N ARG A 24 30.73 12.11 -8.82
CA ARG A 24 29.44 11.53 -9.25
C ARG A 24 28.23 12.34 -8.79
N PRO A 25 27.04 12.16 -9.40
CA PRO A 25 25.79 12.72 -8.90
C PRO A 25 25.54 12.38 -7.43
N ILE A 26 25.07 13.34 -6.63
CA ILE A 26 24.86 13.13 -5.19
C ILE A 26 23.76 12.10 -4.91
N GLY A 27 22.81 11.93 -5.84
CA GLY A 27 21.79 10.89 -5.80
C GLY A 27 22.34 9.47 -5.90
N GLN A 28 23.65 9.27 -6.13
CA GLN A 28 24.28 7.96 -6.05
C GLN A 28 24.69 7.56 -4.61
N PHE A 29 24.81 8.52 -3.69
CA PHE A 29 25.11 8.22 -2.29
C PHE A 29 23.86 7.70 -1.57
N GLN A 30 24.02 6.59 -0.84
CA GLN A 30 22.93 5.90 -0.17
C GLN A 30 22.13 6.84 0.76
N GLY A 31 22.80 7.72 1.51
CA GLY A 31 22.14 8.66 2.41
C GLY A 31 21.20 9.65 1.71
N VAL A 32 21.52 10.05 0.46
CA VAL A 32 20.63 10.88 -0.35
C VAL A 32 19.51 10.04 -0.94
N LYS A 33 19.81 8.84 -1.47
CA LYS A 33 18.79 7.93 -2.02
C LYS A 33 17.71 7.57 -1.00
N HIS A 34 18.13 7.12 0.18
CA HIS A 34 17.21 6.74 1.25
C HIS A 34 16.34 7.91 1.67
N ARG A 35 16.94 9.10 1.83
CA ARG A 35 16.17 10.31 2.16
C ARG A 35 15.10 10.61 1.10
N CYS A 36 15.46 10.61 -0.18
CA CYS A 36 14.47 10.85 -1.24
C CYS A 36 13.39 9.75 -1.30
N ALA A 37 13.78 8.49 -1.09
CA ALA A 37 12.83 7.38 -1.03
C ALA A 37 11.85 7.53 0.15
N ASP A 38 12.34 7.87 1.33
CA ASP A 38 11.51 8.13 2.52
C ASP A 38 10.55 9.29 2.30
N MET A 39 11.00 10.38 1.64
CA MET A 39 10.15 11.52 1.30
C MET A 39 8.98 11.10 0.39
N VAL A 40 9.23 10.25 -0.63
CA VAL A 40 8.18 9.70 -1.49
C VAL A 40 7.22 8.85 -0.66
N SER A 41 7.73 7.91 0.14
CA SER A 41 6.90 7.02 0.97
C SER A 41 5.99 7.80 1.92
N ARG A 42 6.50 8.83 2.60
CA ARG A 42 5.71 9.70 3.48
C ARG A 42 4.66 10.51 2.71
N THR A 43 5.02 10.99 1.51
CA THR A 43 4.13 11.78 0.65
C THR A 43 2.96 10.93 0.16
N GLU A 44 3.22 9.70 -0.28
CA GLU A 44 2.18 8.78 -0.74
C GLU A 44 1.27 8.31 0.40
N LEU A 45 1.81 8.07 1.60
CA LEU A 45 0.99 7.79 2.78
C LEU A 45 0.05 8.96 3.12
N ALA A 46 0.56 10.19 3.13
CA ALA A 46 -0.25 11.37 3.39
C ALA A 46 -1.28 11.63 2.27
N ARG A 47 -0.92 11.34 1.02
CA ARG A 47 -1.82 11.41 -0.14
C ARG A 47 -2.98 10.43 0.01
N ALA A 48 -2.69 9.18 0.37
CA ALA A 48 -3.71 8.16 0.60
C ALA A 48 -4.69 8.56 1.71
N ALA A 49 -4.16 9.06 2.84
CA ALA A 49 -4.99 9.52 3.95
C ALA A 49 -5.85 10.74 3.58
N ALA A 50 -5.29 11.71 2.85
CA ALA A 50 -6.05 12.87 2.38
C ALA A 50 -7.18 12.48 1.43
N TRP A 51 -6.93 11.54 0.51
CA TRP A 51 -7.97 11.03 -0.37
C TRP A 51 -9.03 10.20 0.38
N ASP A 52 -8.66 9.40 1.37
CA ASP A 52 -9.64 8.68 2.18
C ASP A 52 -10.53 9.64 2.97
N ALA A 53 -9.95 10.68 3.58
CA ALA A 53 -10.72 11.72 4.24
C ALA A 53 -11.68 12.44 3.29
N ALA A 54 -11.25 12.75 2.06
CA ALA A 54 -12.10 13.36 1.05
C ALA A 54 -13.25 12.44 0.59
N ARG A 55 -13.03 11.12 0.54
CA ARG A 55 -14.05 10.13 0.15
C ARG A 55 -14.96 9.68 1.30
N ALA A 56 -14.63 10.00 2.55
CA ALA A 56 -15.37 9.51 3.70
C ALA A 56 -16.81 10.07 3.80
N ASP A 57 -17.15 11.06 2.98
CA ASP A 57 -18.38 11.86 2.91
C ASP A 57 -18.85 12.41 4.28
N GLY A 58 -18.82 13.73 4.38
CA GLY A 58 -18.33 14.42 5.58
C GLY A 58 -19.34 14.72 6.67
N ASP A 59 -20.08 13.74 7.19
CA ASP A 59 -20.85 13.92 8.43
C ASP A 59 -20.62 12.79 9.46
N GLY A 60 -20.40 13.20 10.72
CA GLY A 60 -20.24 12.31 11.87
C GLY A 60 -18.81 11.95 12.28
N ASP A 61 -18.70 11.07 13.28
CA ASP A 61 -17.43 10.76 13.95
C ASP A 61 -16.41 10.07 13.02
N VAL A 62 -16.87 9.30 12.04
CA VAL A 62 -15.99 8.63 11.06
C VAL A 62 -15.34 9.65 10.13
N GLY A 63 -16.08 10.65 9.65
CA GLY A 63 -15.52 11.74 8.85
C GLY A 63 -14.54 12.59 9.65
N SER A 64 -14.86 12.88 10.92
CA SER A 64 -13.93 13.56 11.83
C SER A 64 -12.66 12.74 12.08
N LEU A 65 -12.77 11.41 12.16
CA LEU A 65 -11.63 10.51 12.39
C LEU A 65 -10.68 10.52 11.19
N THR A 66 -11.20 10.36 9.98
CA THR A 66 -10.39 10.35 8.75
C THR A 66 -9.76 11.72 8.49
N ALA A 67 -10.49 12.81 8.72
CA ALA A 67 -9.96 14.17 8.63
C ALA A 67 -8.82 14.43 9.63
N ALA A 68 -8.98 14.01 10.89
CA ALA A 68 -7.94 14.14 11.90
C ALA A 68 -6.68 13.32 11.56
N ALA A 69 -6.86 12.08 11.09
CA ALA A 69 -5.74 11.25 10.64
C ALA A 69 -5.01 11.86 9.43
N ALA A 70 -5.77 12.38 8.45
CA ALA A 70 -5.20 13.05 7.28
C ALA A 70 -4.43 14.32 7.66
N ALA A 71 -4.98 15.16 8.55
CA ALA A 71 -4.31 16.35 9.04
C ALA A 71 -3.00 15.99 9.77
N ALA A 72 -3.04 14.97 10.64
CA ALA A 72 -1.87 14.52 11.38
C ALA A 72 -0.72 14.07 10.46
N LEU A 73 -1.05 13.29 9.42
CA LEU A 73 -0.05 12.81 8.47
C LEU A 73 0.43 13.93 7.53
N ALA A 74 -0.47 14.70 6.96
CA ALA A 74 -0.13 15.66 5.92
C ALA A 74 0.71 16.84 6.43
N LEU A 75 0.46 17.31 7.67
CA LEU A 75 1.22 18.40 8.29
C LEU A 75 2.68 17.99 8.57
N ASP A 76 2.89 16.84 9.20
CA ASP A 76 4.23 16.32 9.49
C ASP A 76 4.96 15.96 8.21
N THR A 77 4.30 15.28 7.26
CA THR A 77 4.91 14.93 5.98
C THR A 77 5.38 16.17 5.23
N PHE A 78 4.58 17.24 5.15
CA PHE A 78 5.01 18.44 4.43
C PHE A 78 6.21 19.12 5.11
N PHE A 79 6.20 19.20 6.43
CA PHE A 79 7.33 19.76 7.18
C PHE A 79 8.61 18.95 7.00
N GLU A 80 8.54 17.63 7.17
CA GLU A 80 9.71 16.76 7.02
C GLU A 80 10.23 16.74 5.58
N CYS A 81 9.35 16.64 4.57
CA CYS A 81 9.78 16.72 3.17
C CYS A 81 10.40 18.08 2.84
N ALA A 82 9.88 19.19 3.36
CA ALA A 82 10.48 20.50 3.14
C ALA A 82 11.88 20.61 3.79
N LYS A 83 12.04 20.09 5.01
CA LYS A 83 13.34 20.04 5.71
C LYS A 83 14.35 19.17 4.96
N ASP A 84 13.92 17.98 4.53
CA ASP A 84 14.76 17.06 3.77
C ASP A 84 15.13 17.62 2.40
N CYS A 85 14.21 18.32 1.73
CA CYS A 85 14.48 18.99 0.46
C CYS A 85 15.57 20.06 0.61
N VAL A 86 15.48 20.91 1.63
CA VAL A 86 16.53 21.88 1.95
C VAL A 86 17.87 21.17 2.24
N GLN A 87 17.86 20.07 2.99
CA GLN A 87 19.08 19.30 3.29
C GLN A 87 19.73 18.70 2.03
N VAL A 88 18.94 18.23 1.06
CA VAL A 88 19.46 17.70 -0.21
C VAL A 88 20.11 18.80 -1.06
N HIS A 89 19.54 20.00 -1.05
CA HIS A 89 20.12 21.18 -1.72
C HIS A 89 21.36 21.70 -0.98
N GLY A 90 21.47 21.45 0.33
CA GLY A 90 22.55 21.97 1.15
C GLY A 90 22.46 23.49 1.29
N GLY A 91 23.60 24.20 1.20
CA GLY A 91 23.66 25.65 1.45
C GLY A 91 22.72 26.47 0.59
N ILE A 92 22.64 26.19 -0.73
CA ILE A 92 21.74 26.90 -1.67
C ILE A 92 20.26 26.74 -1.31
N GLY A 93 19.91 25.70 -0.54
CA GLY A 93 18.53 25.50 -0.06
C GLY A 93 18.07 26.56 0.94
N PHE A 94 18.96 27.40 1.45
CA PHE A 94 18.65 28.50 2.38
C PHE A 94 18.84 29.88 1.75
N THR A 95 19.19 29.96 0.47
CA THR A 95 19.47 31.22 -0.22
C THR A 95 18.35 31.61 -1.18
N TRP A 96 18.44 32.78 -1.80
CA TRP A 96 17.41 33.30 -2.71
C TRP A 96 17.46 32.67 -4.12
N GLU A 97 18.51 31.89 -4.38
CA GLU A 97 18.75 31.16 -5.62
C GLU A 97 17.87 29.90 -5.73
N HIS A 98 17.19 29.50 -4.65
CA HIS A 98 16.23 28.40 -4.70
C HIS A 98 15.06 28.57 -3.72
N ASP A 99 13.85 28.23 -4.16
CA ASP A 99 12.60 28.36 -3.40
C ASP A 99 12.41 27.32 -2.27
N THR A 100 13.34 26.42 -2.00
CA THR A 100 13.13 25.32 -1.03
C THR A 100 12.83 25.86 0.38
N HIS A 101 13.50 26.94 0.79
CA HIS A 101 13.25 27.62 2.05
C HIS A 101 11.86 28.27 2.13
N LEU A 102 11.21 28.64 1.00
CA LEU A 102 9.83 29.12 0.99
C LEU A 102 8.85 28.00 1.37
N TYR A 103 9.09 26.78 0.88
CA TYR A 103 8.26 25.62 1.22
C TYR A 103 8.41 25.23 2.69
N LEU A 104 9.62 25.32 3.25
CA LEU A 104 9.83 25.10 4.68
C LEU A 104 9.07 26.15 5.52
N ARG A 105 9.17 27.44 5.16
CA ARG A 105 8.40 28.51 5.83
C ARG A 105 6.90 28.29 5.73
N ARG A 106 6.41 27.85 4.58
CA ARG A 106 4.99 27.51 4.36
C ARG A 106 4.56 26.33 5.23
N ALA A 107 5.36 25.27 5.31
CA ALA A 107 5.06 24.10 6.13
C ALA A 107 4.97 24.47 7.63
N ILE A 108 5.91 25.29 8.12
CA ILE A 108 5.89 25.82 9.49
C ILE A 108 4.62 26.64 9.72
N THR A 109 4.28 27.55 8.80
CA THR A 109 3.08 28.40 8.90
C THR A 109 1.81 27.57 8.98
N LEU A 110 1.67 26.55 8.14
CA LEU A 110 0.49 25.67 8.15
C LEU A 110 0.36 24.88 9.46
N ARG A 111 1.47 24.45 10.06
CA ARG A 111 1.46 23.80 11.38
C ARG A 111 1.04 24.73 12.51
N GLN A 112 1.25 26.04 12.37
CA GLN A 112 0.76 27.03 13.34
C GLN A 112 -0.72 27.34 13.13
N LEU A 113 -1.16 27.48 11.87
CA LEU A 113 -2.55 27.83 11.54
C LEU A 113 -3.53 26.68 11.77
N LEU A 114 -3.12 25.44 11.51
CA LEU A 114 -3.96 24.25 11.63
C LEU A 114 -3.78 23.54 12.97
N GLY A 115 -2.96 24.07 13.88
CA GLY A 115 -2.64 23.45 15.16
C GLY A 115 -1.56 22.37 15.07
N PRO A 116 -0.93 22.04 16.21
CA PRO A 116 0.14 21.06 16.27
C PRO A 116 -0.37 19.66 15.93
N THR A 117 0.47 18.88 15.23
CA THR A 117 0.16 17.51 14.81
C THR A 117 -0.29 16.59 15.96
N GLN A 118 0.19 16.83 17.19
CA GLN A 118 -0.19 16.02 18.35
C GLN A 118 -1.67 16.17 18.71
N GLU A 119 -2.28 17.33 18.51
CA GLU A 119 -3.71 17.53 18.75
C GLU A 119 -4.54 16.72 17.76
N TRP A 120 -4.12 16.67 16.48
CA TRP A 120 -4.77 15.84 15.47
C TRP A 120 -4.65 14.35 15.76
N ARG A 121 -3.50 13.90 16.25
CA ARG A 121 -3.31 12.51 16.69
C ARG A 121 -4.18 12.17 17.90
N ALA A 122 -4.24 13.05 18.90
CA ALA A 122 -5.09 12.88 20.07
C ALA A 122 -6.56 12.79 19.66
N ARG A 123 -7.03 13.72 18.82
CA ARG A 123 -8.39 13.71 18.28
C ARG A 123 -8.73 12.42 17.54
N ALA A 124 -7.83 11.95 16.67
CA ALA A 124 -8.01 10.68 15.97
C ALA A 124 -8.09 9.49 16.95
N ALA A 125 -7.25 9.49 17.99
CA ALA A 125 -7.26 8.47 19.03
C ALA A 125 -8.57 8.50 19.84
N ASP A 126 -9.05 9.68 20.23
CA ASP A 126 -10.29 9.86 21.00
C ASP A 126 -11.52 9.40 20.21
N LEU A 127 -11.61 9.78 18.93
CA LEU A 127 -12.70 9.32 18.04
C LEU A 127 -12.67 7.80 17.85
N ALA A 128 -11.48 7.22 17.69
CA ALA A 128 -11.33 5.77 17.64
C ALA A 128 -11.70 5.10 18.97
N ALA A 129 -11.33 5.69 20.12
CA ALA A 129 -11.74 5.19 21.43
C ALA A 129 -13.26 5.27 21.62
N GLY A 130 -13.90 6.33 21.12
CA GLY A 130 -15.34 6.56 21.11
C GLY A 130 -16.14 5.66 20.16
N GLY A 131 -15.46 4.80 19.37
CA GLY A 131 -16.11 3.79 18.54
C GLY A 131 -16.17 4.12 17.04
N ALA A 132 -15.67 5.28 16.61
CA ALA A 132 -15.56 5.58 15.18
C ALA A 132 -14.65 4.57 14.49
N ARG A 133 -15.13 3.92 13.42
CA ARG A 133 -14.37 2.94 12.64
C ARG A 133 -14.51 3.25 11.16
N ARG A 134 -13.40 3.64 10.53
CA ARG A 134 -13.31 3.68 9.07
C ARG A 134 -13.01 2.27 8.56
N ARG A 135 -13.94 1.68 7.81
CA ARG A 135 -13.67 0.47 7.02
C ARG A 135 -13.13 0.90 5.66
N LEU A 136 -11.90 0.53 5.37
CA LEU A 136 -11.35 0.68 4.03
C LEU A 136 -11.99 -0.41 3.15
N GLY A 137 -12.79 0.02 2.19
CA GLY A 137 -13.32 -0.83 1.12
C GLY A 137 -12.69 -0.42 -0.20
N VAL A 138 -12.64 -1.37 -1.14
CA VAL A 138 -12.32 -1.04 -2.53
C VAL A 138 -13.64 -0.76 -3.24
N ASP A 139 -13.80 0.47 -3.71
CA ASP A 139 -14.90 0.81 -4.61
C ASP A 139 -14.54 0.27 -5.99
N LEU A 140 -15.07 -0.91 -6.31
CA LEU A 140 -14.89 -1.56 -7.60
C LEU A 140 -16.09 -1.22 -8.47
N ALA A 141 -15.83 -0.81 -9.72
CA ALA A 141 -16.87 -0.46 -10.68
C ALA A 141 -17.89 -1.60 -10.87
N ASP A 142 -19.09 -1.24 -11.35
CA ASP A 142 -20.21 -2.16 -11.61
C ASP A 142 -19.82 -3.39 -12.46
N GLU A 143 -18.80 -3.23 -13.32
CA GLU A 143 -18.22 -4.30 -14.15
C GLU A 143 -17.71 -5.50 -13.34
N SER A 144 -17.37 -5.30 -12.06
CA SER A 144 -16.91 -6.36 -11.15
C SER A 144 -18.04 -7.14 -10.48
N GLU A 145 -19.30 -6.72 -10.61
CA GLU A 145 -20.40 -7.31 -9.84
C GLU A 145 -20.72 -8.74 -10.28
N GLN A 146 -20.55 -9.05 -11.58
CA GLN A 146 -20.66 -10.42 -12.08
C GLN A 146 -19.58 -11.32 -11.46
N LEU A 147 -18.33 -10.87 -11.48
CA LEU A 147 -17.21 -11.57 -10.85
C LEU A 147 -17.44 -11.77 -9.35
N ARG A 148 -17.96 -10.74 -8.67
CA ARG A 148 -18.31 -10.81 -7.25
C ARG A 148 -19.37 -11.87 -6.98
N ARG A 149 -20.40 -11.99 -7.82
CA ARG A 149 -21.43 -13.04 -7.70
C ARG A 149 -20.82 -14.44 -7.85
N GLU A 150 -19.95 -14.63 -8.83
CA GLU A 150 -19.28 -15.91 -9.08
C GLU A 150 -18.38 -16.31 -7.91
N VAL A 151 -17.50 -15.40 -7.47
CA VAL A 151 -16.62 -15.62 -6.32
C VAL A 151 -17.44 -15.87 -5.04
N ARG A 152 -18.52 -15.12 -4.81
CA ARG A 152 -19.39 -15.30 -3.65
C ARG A 152 -20.06 -16.67 -3.65
N ALA A 153 -20.56 -17.13 -4.79
CA ALA A 153 -21.16 -18.46 -4.92
C ALA A 153 -20.13 -19.55 -4.55
N PHE A 154 -18.92 -19.44 -5.11
CA PHE A 154 -17.81 -20.36 -4.82
C PHE A 154 -17.39 -20.33 -3.34
N VAL A 155 -17.22 -19.14 -2.75
CA VAL A 155 -16.86 -18.99 -1.33
C VAL A 155 -17.93 -19.56 -0.41
N THR A 156 -19.20 -19.40 -0.75
CA THR A 156 -20.32 -19.92 0.04
C THR A 156 -20.32 -21.46 0.03
N GLU A 157 -20.05 -22.07 -1.11
CA GLU A 157 -19.84 -23.51 -1.24
C GLU A 157 -18.68 -23.97 -0.33
N VAL A 158 -17.53 -23.32 -0.44
CA VAL A 158 -16.29 -23.70 0.27
C VAL A 158 -16.38 -23.47 1.79
N ALA A 159 -17.17 -22.50 2.25
CA ALA A 159 -17.31 -22.17 3.66
C ALA A 159 -17.97 -23.30 4.48
N GLY A 160 -18.77 -24.16 3.85
CA GLY A 160 -19.43 -25.29 4.50
C GLY A 160 -18.59 -26.58 4.58
N LEU A 161 -17.44 -26.62 3.91
CA LEU A 161 -16.57 -27.79 3.83
C LEU A 161 -15.66 -27.92 5.05
N ASP A 162 -15.19 -29.14 5.33
CA ASP A 162 -14.09 -29.34 6.28
C ASP A 162 -12.77 -28.74 5.75
N LYS A 163 -11.73 -28.67 6.58
CA LYS A 163 -10.48 -27.99 6.21
C LYS A 163 -9.70 -28.66 5.09
N VAL A 164 -9.76 -29.98 4.98
CA VAL A 164 -9.06 -30.75 3.95
C VAL A 164 -9.80 -30.59 2.62
N GLU A 165 -11.11 -30.78 2.64
CA GLU A 165 -11.99 -30.58 1.48
C GLU A 165 -11.94 -29.13 0.97
N GLN A 166 -12.00 -28.16 1.89
CA GLN A 166 -11.84 -26.74 1.60
C GLN A 166 -10.51 -26.47 0.89
N ARG A 167 -9.39 -27.00 1.38
CA ARG A 167 -8.08 -26.79 0.74
C ARG A 167 -8.03 -27.41 -0.66
N ALA A 168 -8.52 -28.65 -0.82
CA ALA A 168 -8.55 -29.32 -2.11
C ALA A 168 -9.40 -28.54 -3.13
N ARG A 169 -10.57 -28.05 -2.70
CA ARG A 169 -11.46 -27.25 -3.54
C ARG A 169 -10.86 -25.90 -3.94
N LEU A 170 -10.21 -25.21 -3.00
CA LEU A 170 -9.49 -23.96 -3.26
C LEU A 170 -8.33 -24.16 -4.23
N ALA A 171 -7.54 -25.23 -4.04
CA ALA A 171 -6.43 -25.58 -4.92
C ALA A 171 -6.92 -25.89 -6.34
N GLY A 172 -7.93 -26.76 -6.47
CA GLY A 172 -8.44 -27.20 -7.77
C GLY A 172 -9.14 -26.10 -8.58
N ALA A 173 -9.65 -25.06 -7.91
CA ALA A 173 -10.27 -23.90 -8.57
C ALA A 173 -9.31 -22.69 -8.72
N GLY A 174 -8.05 -22.84 -8.32
CA GLY A 174 -7.02 -21.81 -8.44
C GLY A 174 -7.11 -20.66 -7.43
N TYR A 175 -7.90 -20.79 -6.36
CA TYR A 175 -8.11 -19.70 -5.38
C TYR A 175 -7.03 -19.62 -4.29
N LEU A 176 -6.12 -20.60 -4.19
CA LEU A 176 -4.99 -20.53 -3.24
C LEU A 176 -3.90 -19.54 -3.68
N ALA A 177 -3.72 -19.39 -4.99
CA ALA A 177 -2.84 -18.40 -5.60
C ALA A 177 -3.51 -17.88 -6.89
N PRO A 178 -4.55 -17.04 -6.78
CA PRO A 178 -5.34 -16.58 -7.92
C PRO A 178 -4.49 -15.94 -9.02
N GLN A 179 -3.43 -15.24 -8.62
CA GLN A 179 -2.49 -14.54 -9.51
C GLN A 179 -1.58 -15.48 -10.32
N TRP A 180 -1.52 -16.77 -9.99
CA TRP A 180 -0.75 -17.73 -10.78
C TRP A 180 -1.48 -18.07 -12.08
N PRO A 181 -0.74 -18.38 -13.16
CA PRO A 181 -1.35 -18.74 -14.43
C PRO A 181 -2.14 -20.04 -14.33
N ALA A 182 -3.15 -20.20 -15.18
CA ALA A 182 -3.79 -21.49 -15.38
C ALA A 182 -2.76 -22.55 -15.87
N PRO A 183 -2.87 -23.82 -15.46
CA PRO A 183 -3.94 -24.41 -14.63
C PRO A 183 -3.70 -24.30 -13.12
N TRP A 184 -2.63 -23.64 -12.67
CA TRP A 184 -2.20 -23.63 -11.27
C TRP A 184 -2.87 -22.55 -10.41
N GLY A 185 -3.33 -21.49 -11.06
CA GLY A 185 -4.16 -20.43 -10.49
C GLY A 185 -5.26 -20.04 -11.47
N ARG A 186 -5.62 -18.75 -11.46
CA ARG A 186 -6.72 -18.20 -12.28
C ARG A 186 -6.26 -17.18 -13.30
N ASP A 187 -4.96 -16.87 -13.32
CA ASP A 187 -4.40 -15.71 -14.04
C ASP A 187 -5.11 -14.39 -13.63
N ALA A 188 -5.50 -14.31 -12.35
CA ALA A 188 -6.35 -13.24 -11.85
C ALA A 188 -5.64 -11.90 -11.88
N GLY A 189 -6.22 -10.92 -12.58
CA GLY A 189 -5.79 -9.52 -12.52
C GLY A 189 -6.04 -8.88 -11.15
N ALA A 190 -5.57 -7.65 -10.95
CA ALA A 190 -5.67 -6.96 -9.65
C ALA A 190 -7.12 -6.81 -9.15
N ILE A 191 -8.07 -6.53 -10.04
CA ILE A 191 -9.49 -6.40 -9.67
C ILE A 191 -10.04 -7.73 -9.16
N GLU A 192 -9.77 -8.84 -9.85
CA GLU A 192 -10.24 -10.15 -9.43
C GLU A 192 -9.65 -10.57 -8.08
N GLN A 193 -8.35 -10.34 -7.87
CA GLN A 193 -7.72 -10.62 -6.58
C GLN A 193 -8.39 -9.83 -5.43
N LEU A 194 -8.75 -8.56 -5.64
CA LEU A 194 -9.44 -7.76 -4.63
C LEU A 194 -10.87 -8.24 -4.36
N VAL A 195 -11.60 -8.66 -5.39
CA VAL A 195 -12.94 -9.27 -5.22
C VAL A 195 -12.84 -10.57 -4.43
N ILE A 196 -11.85 -11.42 -4.76
CA ILE A 196 -11.57 -12.66 -4.03
C ILE A 196 -11.30 -12.36 -2.57
N ASP A 197 -10.36 -11.47 -2.26
CA ASP A 197 -10.02 -11.13 -0.88
C ASP A 197 -11.21 -10.61 -0.08
N ASP A 198 -12.07 -9.78 -0.69
CA ASP A 198 -13.23 -9.21 -0.02
C ASP A 198 -14.32 -10.25 0.28
N GLU A 199 -14.68 -11.10 -0.69
CA GLU A 199 -15.69 -12.14 -0.50
C GLU A 199 -15.20 -13.22 0.49
N PHE A 200 -13.92 -13.59 0.45
CA PHE A 200 -13.33 -14.51 1.43
C PHE A 200 -13.38 -13.92 2.84
N ARG A 201 -13.01 -12.65 3.00
CA ARG A 201 -13.10 -11.93 4.28
C ARG A 201 -14.53 -11.88 4.80
N ARG A 202 -15.50 -11.58 3.93
CA ARG A 202 -16.94 -11.55 4.25
C ARG A 202 -17.44 -12.89 4.78
N ALA A 203 -17.07 -13.99 4.12
CA ALA A 203 -17.46 -15.34 4.53
C ALA A 203 -16.59 -15.92 5.65
N LYS A 204 -15.58 -15.17 6.13
CA LYS A 204 -14.59 -15.62 7.13
C LYS A 204 -13.81 -16.86 6.69
N VAL A 205 -13.67 -17.08 5.38
CA VAL A 205 -12.82 -18.12 4.81
C VAL A 205 -11.40 -17.58 4.76
N ARG A 206 -10.47 -18.29 5.40
CA ARG A 206 -9.04 -17.96 5.37
C ARG A 206 -8.29 -19.04 4.60
N PRO A 207 -7.84 -18.75 3.36
CA PRO A 207 -7.00 -19.68 2.62
C PRO A 207 -5.72 -19.97 3.42
N PRO A 208 -5.20 -21.21 3.39
CA PRO A 208 -3.91 -21.50 3.95
C PRO A 208 -2.80 -20.77 3.17
N THR A 209 -1.76 -20.32 3.87
CA THR A 209 -0.56 -19.78 3.23
C THR A 209 0.23 -20.89 2.54
N LEU A 210 0.82 -20.57 1.39
CA LEU A 210 1.77 -21.46 0.71
C LEU A 210 3.21 -21.27 1.22
N SER A 211 3.46 -20.28 2.07
CA SER A 211 4.79 -19.98 2.65
C SER A 211 5.88 -19.93 1.57
N VAL A 212 6.98 -20.67 1.74
CA VAL A 212 8.07 -20.80 0.76
C VAL A 212 7.57 -21.34 -0.59
N GLY A 213 6.54 -22.18 -0.61
CA GLY A 213 5.89 -22.66 -1.84
C GLY A 213 5.35 -21.53 -2.73
N ALA A 214 4.95 -20.40 -2.15
CA ALA A 214 4.53 -19.21 -2.90
C ALA A 214 5.66 -18.63 -3.78
N TRP A 215 6.92 -18.89 -3.40
CA TRP A 215 8.13 -18.40 -4.07
C TRP A 215 8.84 -19.50 -4.88
N ALA A 216 8.75 -20.75 -4.44
CA ALA A 216 9.40 -21.88 -5.09
C ALA A 216 8.64 -22.37 -6.34
N CYS A 217 7.30 -22.31 -6.33
CA CYS A 217 6.50 -22.77 -7.46
C CYS A 217 6.56 -21.86 -8.71
N PRO A 218 6.58 -20.52 -8.62
CA PRO A 218 6.61 -19.68 -9.82
C PRO A 218 7.82 -19.93 -10.74
N PRO A 219 9.07 -20.10 -10.25
CA PRO A 219 10.18 -20.53 -11.10
C PRO A 219 9.95 -21.88 -11.79
N LEU A 220 9.30 -22.83 -11.13
CA LEU A 220 8.96 -24.14 -11.72
C LEU A 220 7.91 -24.00 -12.83
N MET A 221 6.95 -23.08 -12.70
CA MET A 221 5.96 -22.80 -13.75
C MET A 221 6.60 -22.23 -15.01
N VAL A 222 7.63 -21.38 -14.85
CA VAL A 222 8.29 -20.70 -15.97
C VAL A 222 9.38 -21.57 -16.60
N TYR A 223 10.16 -22.29 -15.79
CA TYR A 223 11.38 -22.97 -16.25
C TYR A 223 11.41 -24.48 -15.98
N GLY A 224 10.48 -25.00 -15.18
CA GLY A 224 10.44 -26.42 -14.85
C GLY A 224 9.86 -27.27 -15.99
N THR A 225 10.35 -28.50 -16.12
CA THR A 225 9.76 -29.49 -17.04
C THR A 225 8.35 -29.86 -16.59
N GLU A 226 7.53 -30.41 -17.49
CA GLU A 226 6.18 -30.89 -17.13
C GLU A 226 6.21 -31.87 -15.95
N GLU A 227 7.18 -32.79 -15.92
CA GLU A 227 7.38 -33.72 -14.80
C GLU A 227 7.64 -32.97 -13.48
N GLN A 228 8.53 -31.97 -13.49
CA GLN A 228 8.80 -31.16 -12.30
C GLN A 228 7.57 -30.37 -11.86
N GLN A 229 6.83 -29.79 -12.81
CA GLN A 229 5.62 -29.05 -12.50
C GLN A 229 4.57 -29.95 -11.82
N GLN A 230 4.28 -31.11 -12.40
CA GLN A 230 3.30 -32.06 -11.85
C GLN A 230 3.75 -32.68 -10.53
N ARG A 231 5.05 -32.90 -10.36
CA ARG A 231 5.61 -33.46 -9.13
C ARG A 231 5.53 -32.49 -7.95
N TRP A 232 5.71 -31.19 -8.17
CA TRP A 232 5.90 -30.23 -7.08
C TRP A 232 4.71 -29.30 -6.87
N ILE A 233 4.06 -28.82 -7.92
CA ILE A 233 3.05 -27.74 -7.81
C ILE A 233 1.73 -28.26 -7.21
N PRO A 234 1.06 -29.30 -7.76
CA PRO A 234 -0.20 -29.79 -7.19
C PRO A 234 -0.08 -30.25 -5.72
N PRO A 235 0.94 -31.03 -5.32
CA PRO A 235 1.11 -31.42 -3.92
C PRO A 235 1.33 -30.22 -2.99
N THR A 236 2.04 -29.19 -3.44
CA THR A 236 2.22 -27.94 -2.67
C THR A 236 0.88 -27.23 -2.46
N LEU A 237 0.09 -27.08 -3.52
CA LEU A 237 -1.24 -26.48 -3.42
C LEU A 237 -2.15 -27.27 -2.47
N ARG A 238 -2.13 -28.61 -2.53
CA ARG A 238 -2.89 -29.48 -1.61
C ARG A 238 -2.32 -29.57 -0.19
N GLY A 239 -1.11 -29.07 0.05
CA GLY A 239 -0.47 -29.08 1.36
C GLY A 239 0.17 -30.42 1.72
N GLU A 240 0.44 -31.26 0.72
CA GLU A 240 1.15 -32.54 0.84
C GLU A 240 2.67 -32.33 0.91
N ILE A 241 3.15 -31.18 0.43
CA ILE A 241 4.55 -30.76 0.50
C ILE A 241 4.65 -29.46 1.30
N GLU A 242 5.47 -29.50 2.33
CA GLU A 242 5.88 -28.32 3.10
C GLU A 242 7.31 -27.95 2.72
N TRP A 243 7.50 -26.70 2.30
CA TRP A 243 8.78 -26.18 1.86
C TRP A 243 9.49 -25.53 3.06
N CYS A 244 10.74 -25.91 3.30
CA CYS A 244 11.59 -25.31 4.34
C CYS A 244 12.40 -24.14 3.80
#